data_AF-A0A4P9YX62-F1
#
_entry.id   AF-A0A4P9YX62-F1
#
_cell.length_a   1.000
_cell.length_b   1.000
_cell.length_c   1.000
_cell.angle_alpha   90.00
_cell.angle_beta   90.00
_cell.angle_gamma   90.00
#
_symmetry.space_group_name_H-M   'P 1'
#
loop_
_entity.id
_entity.type
_entity.pdbx_description
1 polymer ?
#
loop_
_entity_poly.entity_id
_entity_poly.type
_entity_poly.pdbx_seq_one_letter_code
_entity_poly.pdbx_strand_id
1 'polypeptide(L)'
;MSDAEPRTRGASGKTTRKRTKRQPLMEGEVISMLPLDLAQDWYAVRCPVGKRCSVVSVAGRTISRLRNGTILANFESMLPAGSRAYRGDYCILDCIYVEHTFTYYVLDLMCWKGHPFFNCETEFRVFWLQTQLAELHADAARPSRSSSQQQAYYRFEALAVAEAMPQHLARIVRQLDAPTADDGTRTDGTADYIPPPPLLLLLDS
;
A
#
# COMPACT_ATOMS: atom_id res chain seq x y z
N MET A 1 49.39 -50.55 -23.43
CA MET A 1 47.96 -50.40 -23.10
C MET A 1 47.81 -49.35 -22.02
N SER A 2 47.40 -48.14 -22.40
CA SER A 2 46.59 -47.22 -21.60
C SER A 2 46.41 -45.93 -22.42
N ASP A 3 45.38 -45.93 -23.27
CA ASP A 3 44.79 -44.73 -23.87
C ASP A 3 44.09 -43.90 -22.79
N ALA A 4 44.19 -42.57 -22.86
CA ALA A 4 43.07 -41.64 -22.66
C ALA A 4 43.49 -40.18 -22.86
N GLU A 5 42.89 -39.57 -23.87
CA GLU A 5 42.85 -38.15 -24.23
C GLU A 5 42.02 -37.28 -23.24
N PRO A 6 42.04 -35.93 -23.39
CA PRO A 6 41.80 -34.99 -22.30
C PRO A 6 40.31 -34.73 -22.00
N ARG A 7 39.98 -34.53 -20.72
CA ARG A 7 38.63 -34.12 -20.28
C ARG A 7 38.47 -32.60 -20.32
N THR A 8 37.68 -32.15 -21.29
CA THR A 8 37.03 -30.84 -21.36
C THR A 8 36.22 -30.51 -20.10
N ARG A 9 36.30 -29.27 -19.60
CA ARG A 9 35.26 -28.70 -18.71
C ARG A 9 34.93 -27.25 -19.09
N GLY A 10 33.85 -27.12 -19.87
CA GLY A 10 32.70 -26.25 -19.59
C GLY A 10 32.94 -24.75 -19.46
N ALA A 11 32.67 -24.03 -20.55
CA ALA A 11 32.33 -22.62 -20.49
C ALA A 11 30.92 -22.38 -19.90
N SER A 12 30.79 -21.24 -19.22
CA SER A 12 29.59 -20.43 -19.01
C SER A 12 28.50 -20.92 -18.05
N GLY A 13 28.48 -20.30 -16.87
CA GLY A 13 27.24 -20.00 -16.15
C GLY A 13 27.11 -18.49 -15.97
N LYS A 14 26.60 -17.79 -17.00
CA LYS A 14 26.16 -16.39 -16.86
C LYS A 14 25.17 -16.31 -15.71
N THR A 15 25.51 -15.56 -14.66
CA THR A 15 24.58 -15.21 -13.58
C THR A 15 23.40 -14.48 -14.22
N THR A 16 22.30 -15.19 -14.37
CA THR A 16 21.03 -14.65 -14.83
C THR A 16 20.67 -13.52 -13.88
N ARG A 17 20.76 -12.26 -14.35
CA ARG A 17 20.19 -11.11 -13.64
C ARG A 17 18.76 -11.51 -13.29
N LYS A 18 18.48 -11.69 -11.98
CA LYS A 18 17.12 -11.89 -11.50
C LYS A 18 16.32 -10.72 -12.04
N ARG A 19 15.38 -11.01 -12.95
CA ARG A 19 14.43 -10.02 -13.45
C ARG A 19 13.76 -9.45 -12.20
N THR A 20 14.02 -8.19 -11.91
CA THR A 20 13.23 -7.40 -10.97
C THR A 20 11.80 -7.49 -11.48
N LYS A 21 10.98 -8.37 -10.89
CA LYS A 21 9.54 -8.40 -11.17
C LYS A 21 9.05 -6.99 -10.93
N ARG A 22 8.43 -6.40 -11.96
CA ARG A 22 7.79 -5.08 -11.87
C ARG A 22 6.88 -5.11 -10.65
N GLN A 23 6.98 -4.10 -9.81
CA GLN A 23 6.22 -4.05 -8.57
C GLN A 23 4.73 -3.88 -8.90
N PRO A 24 3.83 -4.51 -8.14
CA PRO A 24 2.39 -4.39 -8.34
C PRO A 24 1.90 -3.07 -7.75
N LEU A 25 2.36 -1.94 -8.28
CA LEU A 25 1.81 -0.62 -7.99
C LEU A 25 1.02 -0.17 -9.22
N MET A 26 -0.21 0.31 -8.99
CA MET A 26 -0.96 1.01 -10.03
C MET A 26 -0.27 2.35 -10.28
N GLU A 27 0.31 2.55 -11.46
CA GLU A 27 0.96 3.81 -11.79
C GLU A 27 -0.12 4.84 -12.14
N GLY A 28 -0.19 5.92 -11.36
CA GLY A 28 -1.01 7.08 -11.71
C GLY A 28 -0.23 8.02 -12.60
N GLU A 29 -0.94 8.70 -13.51
CA GLU A 29 -0.40 9.76 -14.36
C GLU A 29 -0.77 11.14 -13.78
N VAL A 30 0.05 12.16 -14.05
CA VAL A 30 -0.27 13.53 -13.68
C VAL A 30 -1.29 14.08 -14.68
N ILE A 31 -2.46 14.46 -14.19
CA ILE A 31 -3.54 15.00 -15.03
C ILE A 31 -3.22 16.46 -15.35
N SER A 32 -2.93 16.74 -16.62
CA SER A 32 -2.68 18.11 -17.11
C SER A 32 -3.98 18.87 -17.41
N MET A 33 -5.03 18.16 -17.81
CA MET A 33 -6.37 18.72 -18.05
C MET A 33 -7.42 17.80 -17.46
N LEU A 34 -8.42 18.38 -16.79
CA LEU A 34 -9.48 17.60 -16.16
C LEU A 34 -10.33 16.87 -17.22
N PRO A 35 -10.62 15.57 -17.03
CA PRO A 35 -11.55 14.81 -17.86
C PRO A 35 -12.92 15.48 -17.94
N LEU A 36 -13.59 15.37 -19.09
CA LEU A 36 -14.93 15.94 -19.28
C LEU A 36 -16.01 15.17 -18.49
N ASP A 37 -15.75 13.89 -18.23
CA ASP A 37 -16.56 12.92 -17.48
C ASP A 37 -16.14 12.82 -16.01
N LEU A 38 -15.35 13.77 -15.51
CA LEU A 38 -14.83 13.77 -14.13
C LEU A 38 -15.93 13.60 -13.08
N ALA A 39 -17.13 14.14 -13.30
CA ALA A 39 -18.21 14.03 -12.34
C ALA A 39 -18.92 12.67 -12.37
N GLN A 40 -18.77 11.91 -13.47
CA GLN A 40 -19.54 10.71 -13.75
C GLN A 40 -18.74 9.45 -13.45
N ASP A 41 -17.50 9.39 -13.93
CA ASP A 41 -16.71 8.15 -13.99
C ASP A 41 -15.38 8.24 -13.22
N TRP A 42 -15.26 9.19 -12.31
CA TRP A 42 -14.03 9.37 -11.53
C TRP A 42 -14.29 9.46 -10.04
N TYR A 43 -13.31 8.97 -9.29
CA TYR A 43 -13.25 9.08 -7.85
C TYR A 43 -12.05 9.93 -7.41
N ALA A 44 -12.22 10.64 -6.31
CA ALA A 44 -11.24 11.52 -5.71
C ALA A 44 -10.83 11.00 -4.33
N VAL A 45 -9.52 10.95 -4.09
CA VAL A 45 -8.93 10.46 -2.85
C VAL A 45 -7.97 11.51 -2.28
N ARG A 46 -8.22 11.91 -1.03
CA ARG A 46 -7.28 12.72 -0.24
C ARG A 46 -6.18 11.82 0.30
N CYS A 47 -4.96 12.00 -0.19
CA CYS A 47 -3.81 11.20 0.17
C CYS A 47 -2.97 11.92 1.25
N PRO A 48 -2.66 11.26 2.39
CA PRO A 48 -1.78 11.83 3.39
C PRO A 48 -0.35 11.97 2.85
N VAL A 49 0.43 12.83 3.49
CA VAL A 49 1.86 12.98 3.20
C VAL A 49 2.59 11.75 3.72
N GLY A 50 3.13 10.93 2.82
CA GLY A 50 3.82 9.72 3.20
C GLY A 50 4.57 9.06 2.05
N LYS A 51 5.13 7.88 2.32
CA LYS A 51 5.90 7.09 1.37
C LYS A 51 4.97 6.11 0.66
N ARG A 52 4.65 6.35 -0.62
CA ARG A 52 3.90 5.39 -1.43
C ARG A 52 4.70 4.09 -1.58
N CYS A 53 4.06 2.96 -1.31
CA CYS A 53 4.71 1.66 -1.24
C CYS A 53 3.74 0.52 -1.56
N SER A 54 4.27 -0.58 -2.10
CA SER A 54 3.54 -1.84 -2.19
C SER A 54 3.71 -2.62 -0.91
N VAL A 55 2.63 -3.17 -0.38
CA VAL A 55 2.64 -4.08 0.77
C VAL A 55 2.25 -5.47 0.29
N VAL A 56 3.08 -6.47 0.58
CA VAL A 56 2.85 -7.87 0.22
C VAL A 56 2.93 -8.73 1.48
N SER A 57 1.86 -9.44 1.80
CA SER A 57 1.84 -10.44 2.87
C SER A 57 1.80 -11.86 2.30
N VAL A 58 2.72 -12.70 2.75
CA VAL A 58 2.86 -14.09 2.29
C VAL A 58 3.69 -14.92 3.25
N ALA A 59 3.28 -16.17 3.47
CA ALA A 59 4.03 -17.15 4.26
C ALA A 59 4.40 -16.67 5.68
N GLY A 60 3.46 -15.99 6.33
CA GLY A 60 3.55 -15.56 7.73
C GLY A 60 4.35 -14.30 7.98
N ARG A 61 4.50 -13.45 6.96
CA ARG A 61 5.20 -12.16 7.04
C ARG A 61 4.63 -11.17 6.04
N THR A 62 4.86 -9.89 6.31
CA THR A 62 4.46 -8.76 5.48
C THR A 62 5.68 -7.91 5.17
N ILE A 63 5.85 -7.56 3.90
CA ILE A 63 6.97 -6.76 3.41
C ILE A 63 6.41 -5.54 2.67
N SER A 64 6.80 -4.35 3.10
CA SER A 64 6.52 -3.10 2.38
C SER A 64 7.73 -2.67 1.55
N ARG A 65 7.49 -2.17 0.33
CA ARG A 65 8.54 -1.75 -0.62
C ARG A 65 8.21 -0.43 -1.28
N LEU A 66 9.18 0.47 -1.36
CA LEU A 66 9.12 1.67 -2.19
C LEU A 66 9.04 1.32 -3.67
N ARG A 67 8.56 2.26 -4.49
CA ARG A 67 8.48 2.17 -5.97
C ARG A 67 9.78 1.70 -6.63
N ASN A 68 10.93 2.07 -6.06
CA ASN A 68 12.25 1.72 -6.59
C ASN A 68 12.71 0.29 -6.25
N GLY A 69 11.93 -0.52 -5.53
CA GLY A 69 12.34 -1.86 -5.09
C GLY A 69 12.74 -1.95 -3.62
N THR A 70 13.17 -0.83 -3.02
CA THR A 70 13.76 -0.80 -1.68
C THR A 70 12.75 -1.25 -0.63
N ILE A 71 13.17 -2.16 0.24
CA ILE A 71 12.34 -2.62 1.37
C ILE A 71 12.26 -1.49 2.38
N LEU A 72 11.03 -1.09 2.73
CA LEU A 72 10.78 -0.19 3.85
C LEU A 72 10.77 -0.96 5.17
N ALA A 73 10.00 -2.04 5.24
CA ALA A 73 9.88 -2.84 6.45
C ALA A 73 9.57 -4.32 6.15
N ASN A 74 9.89 -5.17 7.13
CA ASN A 74 9.53 -6.59 7.18
C ASN A 74 9.00 -6.89 8.59
N PHE A 75 7.73 -7.30 8.69
CA PHE A 75 7.00 -7.40 9.95
C PHE A 75 5.90 -8.46 9.87
N GLU A 76 5.35 -8.88 11.02
CA GLU A 76 4.09 -9.64 11.06
C GLU A 76 2.90 -8.67 11.12
N SER A 77 1.79 -9.00 10.45
CA SER A 77 0.60 -8.13 10.37
C SER A 77 -0.72 -8.90 10.44
N MET A 78 -1.83 -8.18 10.61
CA MET A 78 -3.19 -8.72 10.56
C MET A 78 -3.68 -9.11 9.15
N LEU A 79 -2.94 -8.76 8.08
CA LEU A 79 -3.31 -9.12 6.72
C LEU A 79 -3.28 -10.64 6.49
N PRO A 80 -4.04 -11.15 5.49
CA PRO A 80 -3.97 -12.55 5.09
C PRO A 80 -2.53 -13.02 4.84
N ALA A 81 -2.19 -14.18 5.39
CA ALA A 81 -0.84 -14.76 5.37
C ALA A 81 0.28 -13.84 5.91
N GLY A 82 -0.06 -12.77 6.64
CA GLY A 82 0.87 -11.76 7.14
C GLY A 82 1.49 -12.08 8.50
N SER A 83 1.05 -13.13 9.19
CA SER A 83 1.60 -13.57 10.48
C SER A 83 1.72 -15.08 10.53
N ARG A 84 2.60 -15.60 11.39
CA ARG A 84 2.77 -17.06 11.53
C ARG A 84 1.53 -17.76 12.09
N ALA A 85 0.73 -17.01 12.85
CA ALA A 85 -0.53 -17.46 13.42
C ALA A 85 -1.62 -17.68 12.37
N TYR A 86 -1.56 -16.96 11.25
CA TYR A 86 -2.57 -17.03 10.20
C TYR A 86 -2.04 -17.76 8.96
N ARG A 87 -2.51 -18.99 8.76
CA ARG A 87 -2.30 -19.76 7.52
C ARG A 87 -3.30 -19.27 6.47
N GLY A 88 -2.84 -19.08 5.23
CA GLY A 88 -3.69 -18.65 4.13
C GLY A 88 -2.90 -18.19 2.93
N ASP A 89 -3.62 -17.64 1.95
CA ASP A 89 -3.06 -17.11 0.72
C ASP A 89 -2.62 -15.65 0.84
N TYR A 90 -1.76 -15.25 -0.09
CA TYR A 90 -1.09 -13.96 -0.09
C TYR A 90 -2.06 -12.78 -0.31
N CYS A 91 -1.64 -11.59 0.11
CA CYS A 91 -2.33 -10.34 -0.14
C CYS A 91 -1.34 -9.29 -0.67
N ILE A 92 -1.83 -8.41 -1.55
CA ILE A 92 -1.08 -7.32 -2.18
C ILE A 92 -1.91 -6.05 -2.11
N LEU A 93 -1.33 -5.00 -1.54
CA LEU A 93 -1.93 -3.67 -1.39
C LEU A 93 -0.99 -2.59 -1.95
N ASP A 94 -1.58 -1.49 -2.41
CA ASP A 94 -0.89 -0.21 -2.64
C ASP A 94 -1.24 0.72 -1.49
N CYS A 95 -0.21 1.26 -0.85
CA CYS A 95 -0.33 1.97 0.40
C CYS A 95 0.49 3.26 0.39
N ILE A 96 0.10 4.19 1.25
CA ILE A 96 0.90 5.33 1.66
C ILE A 96 1.28 5.12 3.12
N TYR A 97 2.57 4.91 3.37
CA TYR A 97 3.09 4.75 4.73
C TYR A 97 3.37 6.10 5.38
N VAL A 98 2.77 6.34 6.54
CA VAL A 98 2.93 7.54 7.35
C VAL A 98 3.70 7.19 8.61
N GLU A 99 4.89 7.77 8.75
CA GLU A 99 5.90 7.35 9.73
C GLU A 99 5.52 7.72 11.17
N HIS A 100 5.01 8.93 11.40
CA HIS A 100 4.65 9.42 12.74
C HIS A 100 3.45 8.69 13.36
N THR A 101 2.55 8.14 12.55
CA THR A 101 1.38 7.36 13.02
C THR A 101 1.57 5.85 12.97
N PHE A 102 2.68 5.38 12.38
CA PHE A 102 2.93 3.97 12.07
C PHE A 102 1.77 3.31 11.29
N THR A 103 1.17 4.06 10.37
CA THR A 103 -0.01 3.62 9.63
C THR A 103 0.30 3.46 8.14
N TYR A 104 -0.11 2.32 7.59
CA TYR A 104 -0.25 2.12 6.15
C TYR A 104 -1.67 2.50 5.74
N TYR A 105 -1.82 3.67 5.13
CA TYR A 105 -3.07 4.07 4.51
C TYR A 105 -3.21 3.33 3.18
N VAL A 106 -4.17 2.42 3.10
CA VAL A 106 -4.40 1.58 1.93
C VAL A 106 -5.13 2.38 0.86
N LEU A 107 -4.44 2.57 -0.26
CA LEU A 107 -4.94 3.30 -1.41
C LEU A 107 -5.76 2.39 -2.34
N ASP A 108 -5.27 1.17 -2.58
CA ASP A 108 -5.94 0.25 -3.49
C ASP A 108 -5.63 -1.22 -3.15
N LEU A 109 -6.51 -2.11 -3.60
CA LEU A 109 -6.47 -3.56 -3.39
C LEU A 109 -6.11 -4.31 -4.67
N MET A 110 -4.94 -4.91 -4.70
CA MET A 110 -4.48 -5.68 -5.87
C MET A 110 -4.82 -7.16 -5.76
N CYS A 111 -4.69 -7.72 -4.55
CA CYS A 111 -4.97 -9.13 -4.30
C CYS A 111 -5.37 -9.36 -2.84
N TRP A 112 -6.42 -10.12 -2.61
CA TRP A 112 -6.87 -10.53 -1.27
C TRP A 112 -7.02 -12.03 -1.19
N LYS A 113 -6.35 -12.69 -0.23
CA LYS A 113 -6.40 -14.14 -0.03
C LYS A 113 -6.20 -14.91 -1.35
N GLY A 114 -5.19 -14.51 -2.13
CA GLY A 114 -4.86 -15.14 -3.41
C GLY A 114 -5.75 -14.75 -4.60
N HIS A 115 -6.87 -14.04 -4.38
CA HIS A 115 -7.74 -13.56 -5.46
C HIS A 115 -7.24 -12.23 -6.01
N PRO A 116 -6.90 -12.13 -7.31
CA PRO A 116 -6.50 -10.87 -7.93
C PRO A 116 -7.72 -9.98 -8.24
N PHE A 117 -7.57 -8.66 -8.04
CA PHE A 117 -8.61 -7.65 -8.26
C PHE A 117 -8.26 -6.63 -9.37
N PHE A 118 -7.16 -6.83 -10.10
CA PHE A 118 -6.66 -5.90 -11.13
C PHE A 118 -7.67 -5.59 -12.25
N ASN A 119 -8.61 -6.50 -12.51
CA ASN A 119 -9.62 -6.37 -13.57
C ASN A 119 -10.99 -5.95 -13.03
N CYS A 120 -11.11 -5.65 -11.74
CA CYS A 120 -12.33 -5.14 -11.14
C CYS A 120 -12.36 -3.61 -11.23
N GLU A 121 -13.57 -3.07 -11.36
CA GLU A 121 -13.84 -1.63 -11.26
C GLU A 121 -13.36 -1.06 -9.91
N THR A 122 -12.94 0.19 -9.93
CA THR A 122 -12.43 0.91 -8.76
C THR A 122 -13.46 0.94 -7.63
N GLU A 123 -14.73 1.16 -7.94
CA GLU A 123 -15.81 1.17 -6.94
C GLU A 123 -15.84 -0.14 -6.13
N PHE A 124 -15.81 -1.27 -6.84
CA PHE A 124 -15.82 -2.58 -6.21
C PHE A 124 -14.56 -2.81 -5.36
N ARG A 125 -13.37 -2.44 -5.86
CA ARG A 125 -12.13 -2.56 -5.09
C ARG A 125 -12.17 -1.76 -3.80
N VAL A 126 -12.68 -0.53 -3.87
CA VAL A 126 -12.82 0.37 -2.71
C VAL A 126 -13.80 -0.21 -1.69
N PHE A 127 -15.00 -0.60 -2.13
CA PHE A 127 -16.01 -1.22 -1.27
C PHE A 127 -15.44 -2.47 -0.59
N TRP A 128 -14.86 -3.38 -1.37
CA TRP A 128 -14.36 -4.64 -0.86
C TRP A 128 -13.20 -4.44 0.12
N LEU A 129 -12.26 -3.54 -0.18
CA LEU A 129 -11.17 -3.19 0.73
C LEU A 129 -11.68 -2.71 2.08
N GLN A 130 -12.66 -1.80 2.09
CA GLN A 130 -13.24 -1.26 3.31
C GLN A 130 -13.93 -2.36 4.13
N THR A 131 -14.72 -3.22 3.50
CA THR A 131 -15.36 -4.37 4.15
C THR A 131 -14.32 -5.28 4.80
N GLN A 132 -13.29 -5.66 4.04
CA GLN A 132 -12.27 -6.61 4.53
C GLN A 132 -11.42 -6.04 5.67
N LEU A 133 -11.04 -4.76 5.63
CA LEU A 133 -10.31 -4.14 6.74
C LEU A 133 -11.19 -3.98 7.98
N ALA A 134 -12.48 -3.66 7.83
CA ALA A 134 -13.42 -3.58 8.94
C ALA A 134 -13.56 -4.94 9.66
N GLU A 135 -13.67 -6.03 8.91
CA GLU A 135 -13.69 -7.40 9.45
C GLU A 135 -12.42 -7.71 10.27
N LEU A 136 -11.24 -7.40 9.70
CA LEU A 136 -9.98 -7.65 10.40
C LEU A 136 -9.85 -6.82 11.70
N HIS A 137 -10.31 -5.57 11.70
CA HIS A 137 -10.33 -4.74 12.91
C HIS A 137 -11.29 -5.29 13.98
N ALA A 138 -12.46 -5.76 13.57
CA ALA A 138 -13.43 -6.37 14.48
C ALA A 138 -12.89 -7.66 15.12
N ASP A 139 -12.18 -8.49 14.33
CA ASP A 139 -11.53 -9.69 14.84
C ASP A 139 -10.37 -9.35 15.80
N ALA A 140 -9.57 -8.33 15.48
CA ALA A 140 -8.49 -7.88 16.34
C ALA A 140 -8.97 -7.30 17.69
N ALA A 141 -10.16 -6.69 17.73
CA ALA A 141 -10.76 -6.13 18.94
C ALA A 141 -11.34 -7.21 19.88
N ARG A 142 -11.53 -8.45 19.42
CA ARG A 142 -12.11 -9.52 20.23
C ARG A 142 -11.10 -9.96 21.30
N PRO A 143 -11.48 -10.02 22.59
CA PRO A 143 -10.57 -10.49 23.64
C PRO A 143 -10.29 -11.99 23.46
N SER A 144 -9.02 -12.35 23.23
CA SER A 144 -8.60 -13.75 23.14
C SER A 144 -8.36 -14.36 24.52
N ARG A 145 -8.74 -15.62 24.73
CA ARG A 145 -8.55 -16.37 26.01
C ARG A 145 -7.13 -16.93 26.18
N SER A 146 -6.23 -16.69 25.22
CA SER A 146 -4.86 -17.18 25.19
C SER A 146 -3.89 -16.02 24.92
N SER A 147 -3.00 -15.79 25.87
CA SER A 147 -2.12 -14.63 26.08
C SER A 147 -0.97 -14.46 25.06
N SER A 148 -1.27 -14.36 23.77
CA SER A 148 -0.29 -13.92 22.76
C SER A 148 -0.94 -13.04 21.68
N GLN A 149 -1.80 -12.11 22.10
CA GLN A 149 -2.28 -11.04 21.25
C GLN A 149 -1.16 -9.99 21.13
N GLN A 150 -0.13 -10.32 20.35
CA GLN A 150 0.89 -9.35 19.97
C GLN A 150 0.19 -8.32 19.08
N GLN A 151 -0.15 -7.16 19.66
CA GLN A 151 -0.74 -6.06 18.91
C GLN A 151 0.13 -5.77 17.69
N ALA A 152 -0.51 -5.68 16.52
CA ALA A 152 0.19 -5.32 15.30
C ALA A 152 0.81 -3.93 15.49
N TYR A 153 2.14 -3.86 15.38
CA TYR A 153 2.89 -2.60 15.51
C TYR A 153 2.45 -1.57 14.47
N TYR A 154 2.14 -2.03 13.25
CA TYR A 154 1.63 -1.20 12.16
C TYR A 154 0.12 -1.33 12.01
N ARG A 155 -0.55 -0.20 11.78
CA ARG A 155 -1.99 -0.13 11.45
C ARG A 155 -2.22 -0.11 9.94
N PHE A 156 -3.39 -0.60 9.53
CA PHE A 156 -3.86 -0.55 8.14
C PHE A 156 -5.22 0.15 8.08
N GLU A 157 -5.31 1.28 7.39
CA GLU A 157 -6.54 2.07 7.31
C GLU A 157 -6.88 2.34 5.83
N ALA A 158 -8.10 2.06 5.39
CA ALA A 158 -8.54 2.41 4.03
C ALA A 158 -8.60 3.93 3.88
N LEU A 159 -8.12 4.45 2.75
CA LEU A 159 -8.36 5.84 2.41
C LEU A 159 -9.84 6.07 2.07
N ALA A 160 -10.35 7.24 2.48
CA ALA A 160 -11.68 7.68 2.09
C ALA A 160 -11.69 8.09 0.63
N VAL A 161 -12.62 7.51 -0.12
CA VAL A 161 -12.85 7.77 -1.54
C VAL A 161 -14.20 8.46 -1.70
N ALA A 162 -14.28 9.48 -2.55
CA ALA A 162 -15.53 10.15 -2.91
C ALA A 162 -15.65 10.24 -4.42
N GLU A 163 -16.87 10.20 -4.96
CA GLU A 163 -17.11 10.55 -6.36
C GLU A 163 -16.56 11.94 -6.65
N ALA A 164 -15.97 12.15 -7.82
CA ALA A 164 -15.34 13.43 -8.20
C ALA A 164 -16.35 14.49 -8.69
N MET A 165 -17.54 14.52 -8.07
CA MET A 165 -18.52 15.59 -8.23
C MET A 165 -17.94 16.94 -7.76
N PRO A 166 -18.31 18.07 -8.39
CA PRO A 166 -17.80 19.39 -8.01
C PRO A 166 -17.93 19.71 -6.52
N GLN A 167 -19.05 19.35 -5.88
CA GLN A 167 -19.23 19.57 -4.44
C GLN A 167 -18.29 18.73 -3.57
N HIS A 168 -17.99 17.49 -3.98
CA HIS A 168 -17.08 16.60 -3.25
C HIS A 168 -15.64 17.09 -3.39
N LEU A 169 -15.23 17.46 -4.61
CA LEU A 169 -13.92 18.04 -4.87
C LEU A 169 -13.71 19.33 -4.08
N ALA A 170 -14.69 20.25 -4.11
CA ALA A 170 -14.61 21.49 -3.33
C ALA A 170 -14.46 21.22 -1.83
N ARG A 171 -15.16 20.21 -1.29
CA ARG A 171 -15.00 19.80 0.12
C ARG A 171 -13.61 19.23 0.40
N ILE A 172 -13.09 18.37 -0.48
CA ILE A 172 -11.76 17.78 -0.33
C ILE A 172 -10.69 18.87 -0.37
N VAL A 173 -10.74 19.78 -1.35
CA VAL A 173 -9.79 20.90 -1.48
C VAL A 173 -9.79 21.76 -0.22
N ARG A 174 -10.95 22.13 0.32
CA ARG A 174 -11.03 22.87 1.60
C ARG A 174 -10.38 22.14 2.77
N GLN A 175 -10.42 20.80 2.77
CA GLN A 175 -9.77 19.97 3.79
C GLN A 175 -8.26 19.78 3.54
N LEU A 176 -7.79 19.98 2.31
CA LEU A 176 -6.36 20.04 1.99
C LEU A 176 -5.74 21.34 2.49
N ASP A 177 -6.47 22.45 2.36
CA ASP A 177 -6.03 23.78 2.79
C ASP A 177 -6.18 24.04 4.30
N ALA A 178 -6.90 23.16 5.00
CA ALA A 178 -7.07 23.27 6.45
C ALA A 178 -5.74 22.97 7.17
N PRO A 179 -5.31 23.82 8.12
CA PRO A 179 -4.12 23.53 8.93
C PRO A 179 -4.32 22.21 9.66
N THR A 180 -3.41 21.26 9.48
CA THR A 180 -3.47 19.99 10.19
C THR A 180 -3.32 20.27 11.68
N ALA A 181 -4.17 19.68 12.54
CA ALA A 181 -4.13 19.88 13.99
C ALA A 181 -2.78 19.51 14.65
N ASP A 182 -1.87 18.88 13.89
CA ASP A 182 -0.49 18.56 14.25
C ASP A 182 0.53 19.67 13.94
N ASP A 183 0.11 20.84 13.42
CA ASP A 183 0.93 22.08 13.31
C ASP A 183 1.16 22.74 14.68
N GLY A 184 1.14 21.94 15.75
CA GLY A 184 1.52 22.35 17.09
C GLY A 184 2.99 22.76 17.11
N THR A 185 3.21 24.07 17.04
CA THR A 185 4.42 24.79 17.44
C THR A 185 5.34 23.98 18.35
N ARG A 186 6.34 23.33 17.77
CA ARG A 186 7.52 22.89 18.50
C ARG A 186 8.67 23.78 18.05
N THR A 187 8.74 24.94 18.69
CA THR A 187 9.83 25.92 18.54
C THR A 187 11.11 25.35 19.13
N ASP A 188 11.79 24.48 18.38
CA ASP A 188 13.16 24.04 18.66
C ASP A 188 14.02 24.37 17.44
N GLY A 189 14.32 25.66 17.27
CA GLY A 189 15.55 26.21 16.63
C GLY A 189 16.03 25.68 15.27
N THR A 190 15.25 24.87 14.58
CA THR A 190 15.61 24.16 13.35
C THR A 190 14.48 24.43 12.37
N ALA A 191 14.80 25.01 11.22
CA ALA A 191 13.87 25.51 10.19
C ALA A 191 12.48 24.84 10.24
N ASP A 192 11.44 25.64 10.46
CA ASP A 192 10.05 25.19 10.53
C ASP A 192 9.75 24.22 9.38
N TYR A 193 9.66 22.93 9.70
CA TYR A 193 9.30 21.92 8.72
C TYR A 193 7.83 22.12 8.39
N ILE A 194 7.57 22.78 7.26
CA ILE A 194 6.24 22.85 6.68
C ILE A 194 6.05 21.54 5.90
N PRO A 195 5.20 20.61 6.35
CA PRO A 195 4.93 19.41 5.59
C PRO A 195 4.34 19.80 4.22
N PRO A 196 4.71 19.10 3.12
CA PRO A 196 4.08 19.35 1.83
C PRO A 196 2.56 19.14 1.94
N PRO A 197 1.73 19.84 1.14
CA PRO A 197 0.29 19.65 1.21
C PRO A 197 -0.10 18.21 0.85
N PRO A 198 -1.21 17.69 1.39
CA PRO A 198 -1.71 16.38 1.02
C PRO A 198 -2.08 16.36 -0.48
N LEU A 199 -1.93 15.21 -1.13
CA LEU A 199 -2.17 15.08 -2.56
C LEU A 199 -3.63 14.71 -2.84
N LEU A 200 -4.19 15.22 -3.94
CA LEU A 200 -5.44 14.73 -4.50
C LEU A 200 -5.11 13.72 -5.60
N LEU A 201 -5.58 12.49 -5.45
CA LEU A 201 -5.49 11.47 -6.50
C LEU A 201 -6.87 11.27 -7.13
N LEU A 202 -6.90 11.20 -8.45
CA LEU A 202 -8.07 10.82 -9.22
C LEU A 202 -7.93 9.35 -9.66
N LEU A 203 -8.98 8.57 -9.45
CA LEU A 203 -9.08 7.18 -9.84
C LEU A 203 -10.18 7.06 -10.91
N ASP A 204 -9.85 6.43 -12.02
CA ASP A 204 -10.81 6.06 -13.07
C ASP A 204 -11.67 4.87 -12.61
N SER A 205 -12.91 4.79 -13.08
CA SER A 205 -13.88 3.76 -12.69
C SER A 205 -13.47 2.36 -13.15
#